data_AF-A0A928B0U3-F1
#
_entry.id   AF-A0A928B0U3-F1
#
_cell.length_a   1.000
_cell.length_b   1.000
_cell.length_c   1.000
_cell.angle_alpha   90.00
_cell.angle_beta   90.00
_cell.angle_gamma   90.00
#
_symmetry.space_group_name_H-M   'P 1'
#
loop_
_entity.id
_entity.type
_entity.pdbx_description
1 polymer ?
#
loop_
_entity_poly.entity_id
_entity_poly.type
_entity_poly.pdbx_seq_one_letter_code
_entity_poly.pdbx_strand_id
1 'polypeptide(L)'
;MDTTNEQCLALTDADLEVVASVYALINDFGELVVEYSFEDERNARRNFCKRAIVDSDDTRSMAAFFRLSVAELPQLLDERCGIAYESTPTDVEYSFGEALNTILESGVQYHLK
;
A
#
# COMPACT_ATOMS: atom_id res chain seq x y z
N MET A 1 -7.89 -14.50 15.34
CA MET A 1 -7.63 -13.07 15.18
C MET A 1 -6.38 -13.00 14.35
N ASP A 2 -6.57 -12.88 13.04
CA ASP A 2 -5.47 -12.79 12.09
C ASP A 2 -4.73 -11.49 12.35
N THR A 3 -3.50 -11.61 12.84
CA THR A 3 -2.59 -10.48 13.08
C THR A 3 -1.87 -10.14 11.78
N THR A 4 -2.62 -9.78 10.75
CA THR A 4 -2.04 -9.17 9.56
C THR A 4 -1.90 -7.69 9.89
N ASN A 5 -0.67 -7.18 9.95
CA ASN A 5 -0.39 -5.78 10.27
C ASN A 5 -0.69 -4.92 9.04
N GLU A 6 -1.96 -4.89 8.67
CA GLU A 6 -2.50 -4.14 7.54
C GLU A 6 -2.74 -2.69 7.95
N GLN A 7 -2.31 -1.76 7.10
CA GLN A 7 -2.53 -0.33 7.27
C GLN A 7 -3.18 0.27 6.03
N CYS A 8 -4.26 1.00 6.24
CA CYS A 8 -4.93 1.78 5.22
C CYS A 8 -4.15 3.07 4.99
N LEU A 9 -3.56 3.24 3.80
CA LEU A 9 -2.84 4.47 3.44
C LEU A 9 -3.80 5.51 2.88
N ALA A 10 -4.79 5.07 2.09
CA ALA A 10 -5.72 5.96 1.43
C ALA A 10 -7.02 5.23 1.08
N LEU A 11 -8.14 5.93 1.21
CA LEU A 11 -9.45 5.43 0.83
C LEU A 11 -10.32 6.59 0.33
N THR A 12 -11.05 6.36 -0.76
CA THR A 12 -12.06 7.30 -1.24
C THR A 12 -13.26 7.38 -0.29
N ASP A 13 -14.03 8.45 -0.38
CA ASP A 13 -15.32 8.54 0.33
C ASP A 13 -16.23 7.35 -0.04
N ALA A 14 -16.86 6.76 0.99
CA ALA A 14 -17.73 5.59 0.87
C ALA A 14 -19.04 5.89 0.12
N ASP A 15 -19.42 7.17 -0.01
CA ASP A 15 -20.61 7.59 -0.75
C ASP A 15 -20.36 7.73 -2.27
N LEU A 16 -19.16 7.39 -2.75
CA LEU A 16 -18.82 7.44 -4.16
C LEU A 16 -19.12 6.12 -4.87
N GLU A 17 -19.69 6.22 -6.07
CA GLU A 17 -19.90 5.09 -7.00
C GLU A 17 -18.60 4.49 -7.53
N VAL A 18 -17.48 5.17 -7.26
CA VAL A 18 -16.12 4.74 -7.56
C VAL A 18 -15.36 4.69 -6.26
N VAL A 19 -14.94 3.50 -5.87
CA VAL A 19 -14.13 3.26 -4.68
C VAL A 19 -12.70 3.00 -5.09
N ALA A 20 -11.76 3.70 -4.48
CA ALA A 20 -10.34 3.42 -4.63
C ALA A 20 -9.69 3.34 -3.26
N SER A 21 -8.76 2.40 -3.10
CA SER A 21 -8.08 2.17 -1.82
C SER A 21 -6.63 1.77 -1.99
N VAL A 22 -5.79 2.18 -1.05
CA VAL A 22 -4.42 1.70 -0.90
C VAL A 22 -4.18 1.15 0.49
N TYR A 23 -3.66 -0.06 0.56
CA TYR A 23 -3.27 -0.73 1.80
C TYR A 23 -1.83 -1.20 1.74
N ALA A 24 -1.13 -1.16 2.87
CA ALA A 24 0.16 -1.78 3.06
C ALA A 24 0.06 -2.86 4.14
N LEU A 25 0.69 -4.01 3.93
CA LEU A 25 0.70 -5.10 4.91
C LEU A 25 1.96 -5.96 4.81
N ILE A 26 2.30 -6.62 5.90
CA ILE A 26 3.25 -7.73 5.89
C ILE A 26 2.47 -9.04 5.83
N ASN A 27 2.71 -9.84 4.79
CA ASN A 27 2.03 -11.13 4.64
C ASN A 27 2.72 -12.24 5.47
N ASP A 28 2.15 -13.45 5.45
CA ASP A 28 2.67 -14.59 6.22
C ASP A 28 4.07 -15.06 5.79
N PHE A 29 4.53 -14.64 4.60
CA PHE A 29 5.86 -14.94 4.07
C PHE A 29 6.89 -13.86 4.46
N GLY A 30 6.49 -12.82 5.19
CA GLY A 30 7.35 -11.70 5.55
C GLY A 30 7.62 -10.74 4.39
N GLU A 31 6.82 -10.81 3.32
CA GLU A 31 6.87 -9.87 2.21
C GLU A 31 6.04 -8.63 2.56
N LEU A 32 6.57 -7.44 2.23
CA LEU A 32 5.79 -6.22 2.24
C LEU A 32 4.98 -6.13 0.95
N VAL A 33 3.66 -6.02 1.11
CA VAL A 33 2.71 -5.86 0.01
C VAL A 33 2.06 -4.50 0.12
N VAL A 34 2.12 -3.73 -0.97
CA VAL A 34 1.31 -2.51 -1.14
C VAL A 34 0.29 -2.78 -2.24
N GLU A 35 -0.98 -2.73 -1.88
CA GLU A 35 -2.11 -3.01 -2.78
C GLU A 35 -2.84 -1.71 -3.10
N TYR A 36 -3.10 -1.49 -4.39
CA TYR A 36 -4.00 -0.45 -4.90
C TYR A 36 -5.18 -1.11 -5.60
N SER A 37 -6.38 -0.85 -5.10
CA SER A 37 -7.63 -1.38 -5.65
C SER A 37 -8.51 -0.24 -6.15
N PHE A 38 -9.15 -0.45 -7.29
CA PHE A 38 -10.08 0.48 -7.93
C PHE A 38 -11.33 -0.28 -8.35
N GLU A 39 -12.49 0.19 -7.91
CA GLU A 39 -13.79 -0.41 -8.18
C GLU A 39 -14.77 0.67 -8.67
N ASP A 40 -15.44 0.41 -9.79
CA ASP A 40 -16.47 1.27 -10.38
C ASP A 40 -17.77 0.46 -10.48
N GLU A 41 -18.73 0.76 -9.60
CA GLU A 41 -19.99 0.00 -9.52
C GLU A 41 -20.82 0.09 -10.81
N ARG A 42 -20.68 1.20 -11.56
CA ARG A 42 -21.38 1.40 -12.83
C ARG A 42 -20.69 0.68 -13.99
N ASN A 43 -19.41 0.37 -13.85
CA ASN A 43 -18.64 -0.29 -14.91
C ASN A 43 -17.55 -1.21 -14.35
N ALA A 44 -17.96 -2.40 -13.91
CA ALA A 44 -17.07 -3.43 -13.38
C ALA A 44 -15.90 -3.83 -14.31
N ARG A 45 -15.96 -3.54 -15.62
CA ARG A 45 -14.83 -3.77 -16.55
C ARG A 45 -13.62 -2.88 -16.26
N ARG A 46 -13.82 -1.82 -15.47
CA ARG A 46 -12.76 -0.91 -15.02
C ARG A 46 -12.17 -1.33 -13.68
N ASN A 47 -12.73 -2.35 -13.03
CA ASN A 47 -12.22 -2.80 -11.74
C ASN A 47 -10.85 -3.44 -11.93
N PHE A 48 -9.90 -3.07 -11.10
CA PHE A 48 -8.58 -3.67 -11.08
C PHE A 48 -7.97 -3.61 -9.69
N CYS A 49 -6.98 -4.46 -9.47
CA CYS A 49 -6.12 -4.47 -8.30
C CYS A 49 -4.67 -4.54 -8.81
N LYS A 50 -3.81 -3.65 -8.31
CA LYS A 50 -2.37 -3.66 -8.56
C LYS A 50 -1.66 -3.93 -7.25
N ARG A 51 -0.65 -4.80 -7.27
CA ARG A 51 0.16 -5.09 -6.07
C ARG A 51 1.62 -4.85 -6.35
N ALA A 52 2.28 -4.09 -5.49
CA ALA A 52 3.72 -4.07 -5.38
C ALA A 52 4.14 -4.99 -4.24
N ILE A 53 5.03 -5.94 -4.53
CA ILE A 53 5.51 -6.93 -3.57
C ILE A 53 7.02 -6.79 -3.44
N VAL A 54 7.48 -6.53 -2.22
CA VAL A 54 8.89 -6.57 -1.83
C VAL A 54 9.14 -7.93 -1.17
N ASP A 55 10.13 -8.68 -1.64
CA ASP A 55 10.42 -10.00 -1.08
C ASP A 55 10.87 -9.92 0.39
N SER A 56 10.94 -11.06 1.07
CA SER A 56 11.27 -11.10 2.50
C SER A 56 12.70 -10.63 2.84
N ASP A 57 13.65 -10.77 1.94
CA ASP A 57 15.05 -10.36 2.17
C ASP A 57 15.18 -8.84 2.02
N ASP A 58 14.56 -8.30 0.98
CA ASP A 58 14.47 -6.87 0.71
C ASP A 58 13.60 -6.17 1.77
N THR A 59 12.51 -6.79 2.23
CA THR A 59 11.68 -6.25 3.32
C THR A 59 12.48 -6.09 4.61
N ARG A 60 13.34 -7.07 4.95
CA ARG A 60 14.25 -6.97 6.10
C ARG A 60 15.31 -5.89 5.90
N SER A 61 15.82 -5.75 4.69
CA SER A 61 16.79 -4.70 4.34
C SER A 61 16.19 -3.30 4.46
N MET A 62 14.95 -3.13 3.99
CA MET A 62 14.17 -1.89 4.13
C MET A 62 13.93 -1.54 5.62
N ALA A 63 13.52 -2.51 6.44
CA ALA A 63 13.36 -2.31 7.88
C ALA A 63 14.67 -1.84 8.55
N ALA A 64 15.79 -2.48 8.21
CA ALA A 64 17.11 -2.09 8.72
C ALA A 64 17.52 -0.68 8.28
N PHE A 65 17.22 -0.29 7.04
CA PHE A 65 17.47 1.05 6.51
C PHE A 65 16.74 2.13 7.33
N PHE A 66 15.46 1.93 7.61
CA PHE A 66 14.65 2.87 8.40
C PHE A 66 14.83 2.74 9.92
N ARG A 67 15.63 1.77 10.40
CA ARG A 67 15.84 1.46 11.82
C ARG A 67 14.55 1.08 12.56
N LEU A 68 13.70 0.32 11.89
CA LEU A 68 12.44 -0.19 12.39
C LEU A 68 12.46 -1.72 12.36
N SER A 69 11.49 -2.35 13.02
CA SER A 69 11.16 -3.75 12.78
C SER A 69 10.34 -3.91 11.49
N VAL A 70 10.35 -5.12 10.90
CA VAL A 70 9.56 -5.42 9.70
C VAL A 70 8.07 -5.14 9.93
N ALA A 71 7.55 -5.42 11.13
CA ALA A 71 6.16 -5.20 11.46
C ALA A 71 5.76 -3.72 11.42
N GLU A 72 6.70 -2.79 11.60
CA GLU A 72 6.45 -1.35 11.63
C GLU A 72 6.45 -0.72 10.23
N LEU A 73 6.85 -1.44 9.17
CA LEU A 73 6.92 -0.89 7.82
C LEU A 73 5.58 -0.41 7.25
N PRO A 74 4.45 -1.13 7.44
CA PRO A 74 3.15 -0.62 7.02
C PRO A 74 2.78 0.72 7.68
N GLN A 75 3.11 0.88 8.97
CA GLN A 75 2.89 2.13 9.69
C GLN A 75 3.79 3.26 9.16
N LEU A 76 5.05 2.98 8.84
CA LEU A 76 5.94 3.97 8.21
C LEU A 76 5.35 4.48 6.89
N LEU A 77 4.76 3.60 6.08
CA LEU A 77 4.13 3.99 4.82
C LEU A 77 2.90 4.86 5.06
N ASP A 78 2.09 4.56 6.07
CA ASP A 78 0.96 5.42 6.47
C ASP A 78 1.44 6.80 6.93
N GLU A 79 2.46 6.86 7.79
CA GLU A 79 3.00 8.14 8.29
C GLU A 79 3.59 9.03 7.18
N ARG A 80 4.11 8.44 6.10
CA ARG A 80 4.76 9.17 4.99
C ARG A 80 3.84 9.46 3.81
N CYS A 81 2.97 8.51 3.48
CA CYS A 81 2.21 8.49 2.24
C CYS A 81 0.70 8.47 2.48
N GLY A 82 0.29 8.29 3.74
CA GLY A 82 -1.09 8.30 4.15
C GLY A 82 -1.74 9.64 3.86
N ILE A 83 -2.93 9.58 3.30
CA ILE A 83 -3.78 10.75 3.04
C ILE A 83 -5.11 10.57 3.75
N ALA A 84 -5.74 11.69 4.11
CA ALA A 84 -6.99 11.69 4.86
C ALA A 84 -8.08 10.88 4.14
N TYR A 85 -8.94 10.23 4.93
CA TYR A 85 -10.21 9.66 4.48
C TYR A 85 -11.02 10.73 3.72
N GLU A 86 -11.82 10.32 2.73
CA GLU A 86 -12.55 11.19 1.78
C GLU A 86 -11.70 11.73 0.62
N SER A 87 -10.69 10.98 0.21
CA SER A 87 -9.81 11.33 -0.93
C SER A 87 -10.50 11.08 -2.29
N THR A 88 -10.05 11.75 -3.35
CA THR A 88 -10.47 11.38 -4.72
C THR A 88 -9.70 10.14 -5.21
N PRO A 89 -10.21 9.39 -6.21
CA PRO A 89 -9.45 8.27 -6.77
C PRO A 89 -8.05 8.64 -7.26
N THR A 90 -7.87 9.87 -7.74
CA THR A 90 -6.56 10.40 -8.16
C THR A 90 -5.62 10.56 -6.98
N ASP A 91 -6.10 11.05 -5.84
CA ASP A 91 -5.28 11.20 -4.63
C ASP A 91 -4.87 9.83 -4.09
N VAL A 92 -5.78 8.86 -4.13
CA VAL A 92 -5.48 7.46 -3.76
C VAL A 92 -4.41 6.86 -4.67
N GLU A 93 -4.49 7.05 -5.99
CA GLU A 93 -3.44 6.61 -6.91
C GLU A 93 -2.11 7.31 -6.65
N TYR A 94 -2.13 8.59 -6.26
CA TYR A 94 -0.94 9.33 -5.87
C TYR A 94 -0.30 8.74 -4.60
N SER A 95 -1.09 8.41 -3.57
CA SER A 95 -0.61 7.73 -2.35
C SER A 95 0.07 6.39 -2.66
N PHE A 96 -0.47 5.61 -3.60
CA PHE A 96 0.20 4.40 -4.07
C PHE A 96 1.58 4.70 -4.65
N GLY A 97 1.68 5.71 -5.53
CA GLY A 97 2.95 6.15 -6.11
C GLY A 97 3.99 6.58 -5.06
N GLU A 98 3.58 7.34 -4.06
CA GLU A 98 4.46 7.76 -2.95
C GLU A 98 4.93 6.58 -2.10
N ALA A 99 4.07 5.58 -1.88
CA ALA A 99 4.49 4.35 -1.20
C ALA A 99 5.56 3.59 -2.00
N LEU A 100 5.41 3.50 -3.32
CA LEU A 100 6.43 2.90 -4.20
C LEU A 100 7.75 3.70 -4.18
N ASN A 101 7.67 5.03 -4.18
CA ASN A 101 8.86 5.89 -4.06
C ASN A 101 9.57 5.64 -2.73
N THR A 102 8.83 5.54 -1.62
CA THR A 102 9.38 5.25 -0.30
C THR A 102 10.08 3.89 -0.25
N ILE A 103 9.55 2.87 -0.93
CA ILE A 103 10.22 1.57 -1.07
C ILE A 103 11.57 1.76 -1.79
N LEU A 104 11.57 2.45 -2.95
CA LEU A 104 12.78 2.68 -3.75
C LEU A 104 13.83 3.54 -3.03
N GLU A 105 13.43 4.46 -2.16
CA GLU A 105 14.35 5.26 -1.32
C GLU A 105 15.25 4.40 -0.45
N SER A 106 14.78 3.22 -0.01
CA SER A 106 15.57 2.28 0.78
C SER A 106 16.58 1.46 -0.05
N GLY A 107 16.52 1.58 -1.39
CA GLY A 107 17.40 0.89 -2.33
C GLY A 107 16.97 -0.54 -2.68
N VAL A 108 15.82 -0.99 -2.20
CA VAL A 108 15.26 -2.33 -2.48
C VAL A 108 14.38 -2.34 -3.73
N GLN A 109 14.07 -3.51 -4.25
CA GLN A 109 13.20 -3.66 -5.42
C GLN A 109 11.81 -4.18 -5.03
N TYR A 110 10.81 -3.87 -5.87
CA TYR A 110 9.48 -4.47 -5.79
C TYR A 110 9.08 -5.06 -7.14
N HIS A 111 8.20 -6.04 -7.09
CA HIS A 111 7.55 -6.62 -8.27
C HIS A 111 6.10 -6.14 -8.35
N LEU A 112 5.72 -5.59 -9.51
CA LEU A 112 4.31 -5.28 -9.81
C LEU A 112 3.59 -6.51 -10.33
N LYS A 113 2.42 -6.80 -9.76
CA LYS A 113 1.49 -7.84 -10.19
C LYS A 113 0.10 -7.27 -10.42
#